data_AF-A0A1Y1K2A5-F1
#
_entry.id   AF-A0A1Y1K2A5-F1
#
_cell.length_a   1.000
_cell.length_b   1.000
_cell.length_c   1.000
_cell.angle_alpha   90.00
_cell.angle_beta   90.00
_cell.angle_gamma   90.00
#
_symmetry.space_group_name_H-M   'P 1'
#
loop_
_entity.id
_entity.type
_entity.pdbx_description
1 polymer ?
#
loop_
_entity_poly.entity_id
_entity_poly.type
_entity_poly.pdbx_seq_one_letter_code
_entity_poly.pdbx_strand_id
1 'polypeptide(L)'
;SKEDLCYFAQQLLWEETRLRWLSLTSNKLRQVKESALEWKTSNQQHRRLEILLTRIRTGHTALTHGYLLRREERPICQTCNVPISIEHILTSCNVYKDYRERSGIQGTLKDILQDCE
;
A
#
# COMPACT_ATOMS: atom_id res chain seq x y z
N SER A 1 -8.18 -38.59 0.86
CA SER A 1 -7.54 -38.45 2.19
C SER A 1 -8.21 -37.30 2.96
N LYS A 2 -8.11 -37.25 4.30
CA LYS A 2 -8.51 -36.05 5.08
C LYS A 2 -7.76 -34.79 4.63
N GLU A 3 -6.53 -34.96 4.14
CA GLU A 3 -5.68 -33.88 3.63
C GLU A 3 -6.25 -33.27 2.36
N ASP A 4 -6.76 -34.10 1.43
CA ASP A 4 -7.41 -33.61 0.21
C ASP A 4 -8.66 -32.77 0.55
N LEU A 5 -9.46 -33.21 1.52
CA LEU A 5 -10.64 -32.47 1.97
C LEU A 5 -10.28 -31.11 2.59
N CYS A 6 -9.23 -31.06 3.41
CA CYS A 6 -8.72 -29.80 3.96
C CYS A 6 -8.21 -28.86 2.86
N TYR A 7 -7.47 -29.39 1.88
CA TYR A 7 -7.00 -28.62 0.74
C TYR A 7 -8.16 -28.04 -0.08
N PHE A 8 -9.16 -28.86 -0.41
CA PHE A 8 -10.36 -28.40 -1.11
C PHE A 8 -11.14 -27.33 -0.32
N ALA A 9 -11.29 -27.50 0.99
CA ALA A 9 -11.95 -26.50 1.83
C ALA A 9 -11.18 -25.17 1.85
N GLN A 10 -9.84 -25.20 1.92
CA GLN A 10 -9.02 -23.99 1.84
C GLN A 10 -9.17 -23.28 0.49
N GLN A 11 -9.20 -24.02 -0.62
CA GLN A 11 -9.42 -23.46 -1.96
C GLN A 11 -10.79 -22.76 -2.08
N LEU A 12 -11.85 -23.40 -1.58
CA LEU A 12 -13.20 -22.81 -1.59
C LEU A 12 -13.28 -21.52 -0.77
N LEU A 13 -12.72 -21.52 0.44
CA LEU A 13 -12.67 -20.35 1.30
C LEU A 13 -11.85 -19.21 0.68
N TRP A 14 -10.74 -19.54 0.02
CA TRP A 14 -9.91 -18.56 -0.68
C TRP A 14 -10.68 -17.93 -1.85
N GLU A 15 -11.36 -18.73 -2.66
CA GLU A 15 -12.12 -18.24 -3.82
C GLU A 15 -13.31 -17.38 -3.39
N GLU A 16 -14.05 -17.79 -2.35
CA GLU A 16 -15.14 -16.98 -1.78
C GLU A 16 -14.62 -15.62 -1.27
N THR A 17 -13.49 -15.64 -0.55
CA THR A 17 -12.85 -14.42 -0.04
C THR A 17 -12.38 -13.52 -1.19
N ARG A 18 -11.82 -14.09 -2.25
CA ARG A 18 -11.40 -13.37 -3.46
C ARG A 18 -12.59 -12.72 -4.16
N LEU A 19 -13.67 -13.46 -4.39
CA LEU A 19 -14.89 -12.93 -5.01
C LEU A 19 -15.51 -11.81 -4.18
N ARG A 20 -15.52 -11.97 -2.85
CA ARG A 20 -15.97 -10.92 -1.93
C ARG A 20 -15.08 -9.68 -1.98
N TRP A 21 -13.76 -9.85 -2.08
CA TRP A 21 -12.84 -8.72 -2.24
C TRP A 21 -13.11 -7.96 -3.55
N LEU A 22 -13.29 -8.68 -4.65
CA LEU A 22 -13.56 -8.11 -5.98
C LEU A 22 -14.92 -7.40 -6.05
N SER A 23 -15.92 -7.84 -5.28
CA SER A 23 -17.26 -7.22 -5.27
C SER A 23 -17.32 -5.92 -4.45
N LEU A 24 -16.31 -5.60 -3.64
CA LEU A 24 -16.24 -4.33 -2.92
C LEU A 24 -15.91 -3.18 -3.89
N THR A 25 -16.92 -2.39 -4.24
CA THR A 25 -16.78 -1.26 -5.17
C THR A 25 -16.31 0.05 -4.50
N SER A 26 -16.52 0.19 -3.18
CA SER A 26 -16.21 1.39 -2.39
C SER A 26 -15.26 1.08 -1.23
N ASN A 27 -14.01 0.73 -1.54
CA ASN A 27 -12.99 0.53 -0.50
C ASN A 27 -11.71 1.29 -0.86
N LYS A 28 -11.28 2.21 0.02
CA LYS A 28 -10.01 2.93 -0.12
C LYS A 28 -8.81 1.97 -0.17
N LEU A 29 -8.92 0.81 0.47
CA LEU A 29 -7.88 -0.23 0.42
C LEU A 29 -7.69 -0.82 -0.97
N ARG A 30 -8.69 -0.74 -1.87
CA ARG A 30 -8.52 -1.19 -3.26
C ARG A 30 -7.58 -0.31 -4.08
N GLN A 31 -7.45 0.97 -3.72
CA GLN A 31 -6.46 1.85 -4.35
C GLN A 31 -5.03 1.43 -3.98
N VAL A 32 -4.89 0.74 -2.83
CA VAL A 32 -3.62 0.22 -2.36
C VAL A 32 -3.39 -1.20 -2.89
N LYS A 33 -4.42 -2.06 -2.88
CA LYS A 33 -4.33 -3.47 -3.25
C LYS A 33 -5.52 -3.88 -4.13
N GLU A 34 -5.23 -4.13 -5.40
CA GLU A 34 -6.26 -4.45 -6.39
C GLU A 34 -6.74 -5.90 -6.31
N SER A 35 -5.84 -6.86 -6.07
CA SER A 35 -6.17 -8.29 -5.99
C SER A 35 -6.06 -8.88 -4.59
N ALA A 36 -6.71 -10.02 -4.39
CA ALA A 36 -6.57 -10.82 -3.17
C ALA A 36 -5.25 -11.61 -3.10
N LEU A 37 -4.42 -11.54 -4.15
CA LEU A 37 -3.12 -12.21 -4.19
C LEU A 37 -2.15 -11.59 -3.18
N GLU A 38 -1.26 -12.40 -2.63
CA GLU A 38 -0.22 -11.89 -1.74
C GLU A 38 0.79 -11.03 -2.52
N TRP A 39 1.23 -9.92 -1.92
CA TRP A 39 2.37 -9.21 -2.50
C TRP A 39 3.64 -10.01 -2.22
N LYS A 40 4.47 -10.23 -3.25
CA LYS A 40 5.75 -10.92 -3.09
C LYS A 40 6.66 -10.26 -2.05
N THR A 41 6.51 -8.94 -1.86
CA THR A 41 7.23 -8.16 -0.86
C THR A 41 6.60 -8.18 0.53
N SER A 42 5.50 -8.90 0.78
CA SER A 42 4.95 -9.05 2.15
C SER A 42 5.79 -9.94 3.05
N ASN A 43 6.55 -10.89 2.49
CA ASN A 43 7.42 -11.78 3.25
C ASN A 43 8.86 -11.26 3.22
N GLN A 44 9.21 -10.38 4.16
CA GLN A 44 10.56 -9.82 4.24
C GLN A 44 11.39 -10.55 5.28
N GLN A 45 12.70 -10.64 5.06
CA GLN A 45 13.63 -11.23 6.04
C GLN A 45 13.59 -10.52 7.40
N HIS A 46 13.21 -9.23 7.42
CA HIS A 46 13.11 -8.44 8.63
C HIS A 46 11.71 -7.86 8.80
N ARG A 47 11.08 -8.19 9.94
CA ARG A 47 9.79 -7.62 10.39
C ARG A 47 9.71 -6.09 10.28
N ARG A 48 10.83 -5.39 10.50
CA ARG A 48 10.89 -3.92 10.40
C ARG A 48 10.56 -3.42 8.99
N LEU A 49 10.97 -4.14 7.95
CA LEU A 49 10.67 -3.82 6.56
C LEU A 49 9.20 -4.06 6.26
N GLU A 50 8.60 -5.14 6.75
CA GLU A 50 7.17 -5.43 6.59
C GLU A 50 6.30 -4.32 7.20
N ILE A 51 6.66 -3.87 8.42
CA ILE A 51 5.98 -2.76 9.10
C ILE A 51 6.09 -1.48 8.26
N LEU A 52 7.29 -1.19 7.73
CA LEU A 52 7.53 0.00 6.93
C LEU A 52 6.69 -0.04 5.64
N LEU A 53 6.76 -1.13 4.88
CA LEU A 53 5.98 -1.32 3.66
C LEU A 53 4.48 -1.19 3.92
N THR A 54 3.98 -1.83 4.98
CA THR A 54 2.56 -1.76 5.36
C THR A 54 2.11 -0.32 5.65
N ARG A 55 2.93 0.45 6.39
CA ARG A 55 2.64 1.86 6.68
C ARG A 55 2.69 2.73 5.44
N ILE A 56 3.65 2.52 4.56
CA ILE A 56 3.79 3.27 3.30
C ILE A 56 2.60 3.00 2.39
N ARG A 57 2.28 1.72 2.14
CA ARG A 57 1.13 1.30 1.30
C ARG A 57 -0.19 1.92 1.75
N THR A 58 -0.44 1.91 3.05
CA THR A 58 -1.70 2.42 3.61
C THR A 58 -1.66 3.92 3.90
N GLY A 59 -0.52 4.58 3.72
CA GLY A 59 -0.35 6.00 4.01
C GLY A 59 -0.38 6.36 5.50
N HIS A 60 -0.11 5.42 6.41
CA HIS A 60 -0.08 5.64 7.87
C HIS A 60 1.30 6.12 8.34
N THR A 61 1.70 7.31 7.87
CA THR A 61 2.88 8.02 8.39
C THR A 61 2.46 9.25 9.17
N ALA A 62 3.37 9.80 9.98
CA ALA A 62 3.09 11.01 10.76
C ALA A 62 2.69 12.19 9.86
N LEU A 63 3.30 12.32 8.68
CA LEU A 63 3.03 13.41 7.74
C LEU A 63 1.70 13.24 7.00
N THR A 64 1.34 12.02 6.60
CA THR A 64 0.15 11.75 5.77
C THR A 64 -1.09 11.36 6.58
N HIS A 65 -0.94 11.00 7.86
CA HIS A 65 -2.03 10.50 8.70
C HIS A 65 -2.08 11.13 10.11
N GLY A 66 -1.01 11.81 10.54
CA GLY A 66 -0.94 12.41 11.88
C GLY A 66 -2.03 13.46 12.13
N TYR A 67 -2.45 14.20 11.09
CA TYR A 67 -3.52 15.19 11.19
C TYR A 67 -4.84 14.57 11.67
N LEU A 68 -5.14 13.31 11.31
CA LEU A 68 -6.37 12.64 11.76
C LEU A 68 -6.35 12.36 13.26
N LEU A 69 -5.18 12.00 13.81
CA LEU A 69 -5.01 11.77 15.24
C LEU A 69 -5.13 13.07 16.04
N ARG A 70 -4.67 14.19 15.47
CA ARG A 70 -4.76 15.53 16.09
C ARG A 70 -6.07 16.26 15.78
N ARG A 71 -6.93 15.69 14.92
CA ARG A 71 -8.15 16.33 14.40
C ARG A 71 -7.89 17.67 13.72
N GLU A 72 -6.75 17.76 13.05
CA GLU A 72 -6.33 18.91 12.25
C GLU A 72 -6.80 18.79 10.80
N GLU A 73 -6.63 19.84 10.01
CA GLU A 73 -6.86 19.79 8.58
C GLU A 73 -5.81 18.95 7.87
N ARG A 74 -6.18 18.37 6.71
CA ARG A 74 -5.24 17.58 5.91
C ARG A 74 -4.11 18.50 5.40
N PRO A 75 -2.83 18.14 5.62
CA PRO A 75 -1.72 18.98 5.20
C PRO A 75 -1.63 19.05 3.66
N ILE A 76 -1.30 20.25 3.18
CA ILE A 76 -1.11 20.55 1.76
C ILE A 76 0.38 20.77 1.50
N CYS A 77 0.88 20.21 0.40
CA CYS A 77 2.23 20.49 -0.06
C CYS A 77 2.30 21.94 -0.55
N GLN A 78 3.09 22.78 0.10
CA GLN A 78 3.17 24.21 -0.25
C GLN A 78 3.69 24.47 -1.66
N THR A 79 4.60 23.63 -2.17
CA THR A 79 5.18 23.80 -3.51
C THR A 79 4.28 23.29 -4.61
N CYS A 80 3.54 22.20 -4.36
CA CYS A 80 2.71 21.54 -5.37
C CYS A 80 1.23 21.90 -5.26
N ASN A 81 0.82 22.57 -4.19
CA ASN A 81 -0.55 22.96 -3.86
C ASN A 81 -1.57 21.80 -3.94
N VAL A 82 -1.15 20.60 -3.52
CA VAL A 82 -1.98 19.40 -3.47
C VAL A 82 -1.91 18.75 -2.08
N PRO A 83 -2.94 17.99 -1.66
CA PRO A 83 -2.89 17.28 -0.39
C PRO A 83 -1.70 16.32 -0.31
N ILE A 84 -1.00 16.28 0.82
CA ILE A 84 0.15 15.39 0.99
C ILE A 84 -0.33 13.94 1.08
N SER A 85 0.22 13.09 0.20
CA SER A 85 0.05 11.63 0.20
C SER A 85 1.40 10.94 0.00
N ILE A 86 1.48 9.65 0.33
CA ILE A 86 2.68 8.84 0.06
C ILE A 86 2.98 8.78 -1.43
N GLU A 87 1.94 8.58 -2.25
CA GLU A 87 2.05 8.59 -3.69
C GLU A 87 2.67 9.91 -4.18
N HIS A 88 2.16 11.06 -3.70
CA HIS A 88 2.71 12.35 -4.05
C HIS A 88 4.19 12.47 -3.68
N ILE A 89 4.56 12.13 -2.44
CA ILE A 89 5.95 12.20 -1.94
C ILE A 89 6.89 11.34 -2.79
N LEU A 90 6.48 10.11 -3.11
CA LEU A 90 7.31 9.11 -3.76
C LEU A 90 7.34 9.20 -5.29
N THR A 91 6.42 9.93 -5.93
CA THR A 91 6.35 9.98 -7.41
C THR A 91 6.57 11.38 -7.99
N SER A 92 5.94 12.42 -7.42
CA SER A 92 5.74 13.69 -8.12
C SER A 92 6.06 14.95 -7.31
N CYS A 93 6.30 14.84 -6.01
CA CYS A 93 6.55 16.01 -5.16
C CYS A 93 7.89 16.68 -5.50
N ASN A 94 7.87 17.98 -5.78
CA ASN A 94 9.09 18.75 -6.08
C ASN A 94 10.01 18.88 -4.87
N VAL A 95 9.44 19.01 -3.66
CA VAL A 95 10.20 19.10 -2.40
C VAL A 95 11.09 17.88 -2.17
N TYR A 96 10.61 16.70 -2.58
CA TYR A 96 11.29 15.43 -2.36
C TYR A 96 12.05 14.92 -3.59
N LYS A 97 12.15 15.72 -4.67
CA LYS A 97 12.79 15.30 -5.92
C LYS A 97 14.24 14.86 -5.69
N ASP A 98 15.04 15.70 -5.05
CA ASP A 98 16.46 15.41 -4.77
C ASP A 98 16.63 14.14 -3.91
N TYR A 99 15.74 13.91 -2.95
CA TYR A 99 15.77 12.71 -2.10
C TYR A 99 15.46 11.44 -2.89
N ARG A 100 14.49 11.50 -3.81
CA ARG A 100 14.16 10.38 -4.70
C ARG A 100 15.32 10.04 -5.62
N GLU A 101 15.92 11.05 -6.24
CA GLU A 101 17.06 10.87 -7.16
C GLU A 101 18.26 10.26 -6.45
N ARG A 102 18.64 10.76 -5.27
CA ARG A 102 19.75 10.21 -4.48
C ARG A 102 19.52 8.79 -4.00
N SER A 103 18.26 8.41 -3.82
CA SER A 103 17.86 7.08 -3.34
C SER A 103 17.54 6.10 -4.49
N GLY A 104 17.68 6.53 -5.76
CA GLY A 104 17.35 5.73 -6.94
C GLY A 104 15.86 5.39 -7.06
N ILE A 105 14.97 6.18 -6.44
CA ILE A 105 13.52 5.96 -6.48
C ILE A 105 12.98 6.63 -7.75
N GLN A 106 12.57 5.81 -8.72
CA GLN A 106 11.96 6.25 -9.97
C GLN A 106 10.83 5.30 -10.36
N GLY A 107 9.79 5.82 -11.03
CA GLY A 107 8.65 5.05 -11.50
C GLY A 107 7.35 5.31 -10.74
N THR A 108 6.38 4.43 -10.92
CA THR A 108 5.08 4.50 -10.24
C THR A 108 5.20 3.98 -8.80
N LEU A 109 4.20 4.26 -7.96
CA LEU A 109 4.17 3.73 -6.60
C LEU A 109 4.23 2.19 -6.58
N LYS A 110 3.61 1.51 -7.55
CA LYS A 110 3.66 0.04 -7.68
C LYS A 110 5.07 -0.45 -7.99
N ASP A 111 5.79 0.23 -8.88
CA ASP A 111 7.18 -0.12 -9.23
C ASP A 111 8.12 0.04 -8.02
N ILE A 112 7.97 1.15 -7.31
CA ILE A 112 8.79 1.49 -6.14
C ILE A 112 8.59 0.46 -5.01
N LEU A 113 7.34 0.02 -4.80
CA LEU A 113 7.00 -0.95 -3.75
C LEU A 113 7.15 -2.41 -4.22
N GLN A 114 7.45 -2.62 -5.50
CA GLN A 114 7.45 -3.93 -6.16
C GLN A 114 6.13 -4.69 -5.90
N ASP A 115 5.03 -3.95 -5.94
CA ASP A 115 3.67 -4.47 -5.82
C ASP A 115 3.24 -5.03 -7.17
N CYS A 116 3.97 -6.02 -7.67
CA CYS A 116 3.64 -6.77 -8.88
C CYS A 116 2.90 -8.06 -8.49
N GLU A 117 1.90 -8.42 -9.29
CA GLU A 117 1.30 -9.77 -9.27
C GLU A 117 2.31 -10.83 -9.75
#